data_AF-A0A2G2HEY8-F1
#
_entry.id   AF-A0A2G2HEY8-F1
#
_cell.length_a   1.000
_cell.length_b   1.000
_cell.length_c   1.000
_cell.angle_alpha   90.00
_cell.angle_beta   90.00
_cell.angle_gamma   90.00
#
_symmetry.space_group_name_H-M   'P 1'
#
loop_
_entity.id
_entity.type
_entity.pdbx_description
1 polymer ?
#
loop_
_entity_poly.entity_id
_entity_poly.type
_entity_poly.pdbx_seq_one_letter_code
_entity_poly.pdbx_strand_id
1 'polypeptide(L)'
;MLERTNILINQYNQYKLQAHSVFMYGQEKEASSFYTLAFETNRNILIQDTSIESINRTLEICLDCLDFCICNEEKNTAYYLNTTGDMFSFILEGFFSKRVKQDALIAYSEISLISQSMEYCIGSSEYLQSQFKNLCYKNEGLLNNMC
;
A
#
# COMPACT_ATOMS: atom_id res chain seq x y z
N MET A 1 10.82 21.06 0.04
CA MET A 1 10.39 19.65 -0.05
C MET A 1 9.65 19.21 1.22
N LEU A 2 10.25 19.31 2.41
CA LEU A 2 9.63 18.93 3.69
C LEU A 2 8.24 19.55 3.94
N GLU A 3 8.04 20.83 3.62
CA GLU A 3 6.76 21.51 3.83
C GLU A 3 5.61 20.90 3.00
N ARG A 4 5.90 20.50 1.75
CA ARG A 4 4.90 19.89 0.85
C ARG A 4 4.51 18.48 1.31
N THR A 5 5.50 17.68 1.73
CA THR A 5 5.24 16.35 2.30
C THR A 5 4.41 16.46 3.58
N ASN A 6 4.70 17.42 4.46
CA ASN A 6 3.93 17.64 5.69
C ASN A 6 2.47 18.02 5.42
N ILE A 7 2.21 18.84 4.40
CA ILE A 7 0.84 19.17 3.98
C ILE A 7 0.09 17.90 3.55
N LEU A 8 0.73 17.04 2.75
CA LEU A 8 0.13 15.79 2.29
C LEU A 8 -0.09 14.80 3.44
N ILE A 9 0.84 14.69 4.39
CA ILE A 9 0.66 13.85 5.59
C ILE A 9 -0.53 14.33 6.41
N ASN A 10 -0.68 15.64 6.61
CA ASN A 10 -1.83 16.19 7.34
C ASN A 10 -3.14 15.90 6.60
N GLN A 11 -3.15 16.04 5.28
CA GLN A 11 -4.33 15.73 4.46
C GLN A 11 -4.69 14.23 4.52
N TYR A 12 -3.70 13.34 4.43
CA TYR A 12 -3.88 11.90 4.64
C TYR A 12 -4.52 11.61 6.00
N ASN A 13 -3.96 12.18 7.08
CA ASN A 13 -4.47 11.97 8.44
C ASN A 13 -5.91 12.47 8.60
N GLN A 14 -6.25 13.60 7.96
CA GLN A 14 -7.62 14.13 7.96
C GLN A 14 -8.59 13.19 7.26
N TYR A 15 -8.25 12.70 6.07
CA TYR A 15 -9.10 11.75 5.36
C TYR A 15 -9.27 10.44 6.11
N LYS A 16 -8.19 9.87 6.68
CA LYS A 16 -8.28 8.64 7.47
C LYS A 16 -9.16 8.85 8.72
N LEU A 17 -9.02 9.98 9.42
CA LEU A 17 -9.87 10.30 10.57
C LEU A 17 -11.34 10.46 10.17
N GLN A 18 -11.63 11.15 9.07
CA GLN A 18 -12.97 11.30 8.55
C GLN A 18 -13.57 9.94 8.16
N ALA A 19 -12.80 9.10 7.48
CA ALA A 19 -13.20 7.76 7.07
C ALA A 19 -13.64 6.91 8.27
N HIS A 20 -12.81 6.84 9.31
CA HIS A 20 -13.16 6.12 10.54
C HIS A 20 -14.39 6.72 11.22
N SER A 21 -14.48 8.05 11.32
CA SER A 21 -15.61 8.71 11.97
C SER A 21 -16.94 8.35 11.29
N VAL A 22 -17.02 8.49 9.97
CA VAL A 22 -18.27 8.23 9.24
C VAL A 22 -18.58 6.72 9.17
N PHE A 23 -17.56 5.85 9.11
CA PHE A 23 -17.75 4.41 9.24
C PHE A 23 -18.41 4.04 10.57
N MET A 24 -17.96 4.62 11.68
CA MET A 24 -18.55 4.39 13.00
C MET A 24 -20.01 4.87 13.11
N TYR A 25 -20.45 5.79 12.24
CA TYR A 25 -21.85 6.22 12.12
C TYR A 25 -22.66 5.38 11.12
N GLY A 26 -22.09 4.29 10.57
CA GLY A 26 -22.74 3.43 9.58
C GLY A 26 -22.81 4.03 8.17
N GLN A 27 -22.07 5.11 7.90
CA GLN A 27 -22.03 5.76 6.59
C GLN A 27 -20.91 5.16 5.73
N GLU A 28 -21.03 3.87 5.45
CA GLU A 28 -19.97 3.09 4.80
C GLU A 28 -19.54 3.64 3.42
N LYS A 29 -20.46 4.22 2.60
CA LYS A 29 -20.13 4.74 1.26
C LYS A 29 -19.24 5.96 1.34
N GLU A 30 -19.52 6.79 2.34
CA GLU A 30 -18.75 7.98 2.63
C GLU A 30 -17.39 7.60 3.21
N ALA A 31 -17.35 6.59 4.11
CA ALA A 31 -16.12 6.03 4.64
C ALA A 31 -15.20 5.55 3.51
N SER A 32 -15.76 4.74 2.60
CA SER A 32 -15.05 4.24 1.42
C SER A 32 -14.44 5.38 0.62
N SER A 33 -15.20 6.45 0.38
CA SER A 33 -14.71 7.59 -0.41
C SER A 33 -13.53 8.27 0.27
N PHE A 34 -13.57 8.44 1.59
CA PHE A 34 -12.46 9.02 2.35
C PHE A 34 -11.23 8.11 2.41
N TYR A 35 -11.40 6.78 2.57
CA TYR A 35 -10.27 5.84 2.48
C TYR A 35 -9.62 5.87 1.10
N THR A 36 -10.39 5.93 0.00
CA THR A 36 -9.83 6.10 -1.34
C THR A 36 -9.02 7.39 -1.46
N LEU A 37 -9.53 8.52 -0.93
CA LEU A 37 -8.79 9.78 -0.94
C LEU A 37 -7.49 9.72 -0.10
N ALA A 38 -7.53 9.04 1.04
CA ALA A 38 -6.35 8.79 1.86
C ALA A 38 -5.32 7.92 1.11
N PHE A 39 -5.76 6.87 0.40
CA PHE A 39 -4.89 6.01 -0.42
C PHE A 39 -4.19 6.81 -1.53
N GLU A 40 -4.94 7.59 -2.32
CA GLU A 40 -4.36 8.43 -3.36
C GLU A 40 -3.41 9.51 -2.81
N THR A 41 -3.73 10.07 -1.65
CA THR A 41 -2.85 11.02 -0.97
C THR A 41 -1.55 10.34 -0.54
N ASN A 42 -1.64 9.15 0.05
CA ASN A 42 -0.49 8.37 0.48
C ASN A 42 0.44 7.99 -0.69
N ARG A 43 -0.13 7.62 -1.84
CA ARG A 43 0.65 7.36 -3.06
C ARG A 43 1.53 8.56 -3.43
N ASN A 44 0.98 9.78 -3.33
CA ASN A 44 1.75 11.00 -3.59
C ASN A 44 2.80 11.30 -2.52
N ILE A 45 2.58 10.87 -1.28
CA ILE A 45 3.58 10.98 -0.19
C ILE A 45 4.75 10.04 -0.48
N LEU A 46 4.48 8.77 -0.80
CA LEU A 46 5.54 7.78 -1.01
C LEU A 46 6.50 8.15 -2.15
N ILE A 47 5.98 8.80 -3.20
CA ILE A 47 6.81 9.32 -4.31
C ILE A 47 7.78 10.42 -3.83
N GLN A 48 7.39 11.20 -2.81
CA GLN A 48 8.18 12.31 -2.28
C GLN A 48 9.03 11.93 -1.08
N ASP A 49 8.61 10.91 -0.32
CA ASP A 49 9.24 10.42 0.89
C ASP A 49 9.16 8.89 0.93
N THR A 50 10.30 8.24 0.74
CA THR A 50 10.45 6.77 0.77
C THR A 50 11.03 6.29 2.10
N SER A 51 10.71 7.00 3.18
CA SER A 51 11.01 6.58 4.56
C SER A 51 10.28 5.28 4.92
N ILE A 52 10.78 4.59 5.96
CA ILE A 52 10.14 3.39 6.50
C ILE A 52 8.72 3.71 6.99
N GLU A 53 8.51 4.89 7.56
CA GLU A 53 7.19 5.37 7.97
C GLU A 53 6.22 5.48 6.80
N SER A 54 6.69 5.97 5.65
CA SER A 54 5.85 6.09 4.45
C SER A 54 5.60 4.74 3.77
N ILE A 55 6.55 3.79 3.84
CA ILE A 55 6.35 2.40 3.41
C ILE A 55 5.28 1.73 4.26
N ASN A 56 5.39 1.81 5.60
CA ASN A 56 4.43 1.22 6.52
C ASN A 56 3.04 1.84 6.35
N ARG A 57 2.96 3.17 6.18
CA ARG A 57 1.69 3.87 5.90
C ARG A 57 1.03 3.36 4.62
N THR A 58 1.83 3.01 3.61
CA THR A 58 1.34 2.46 2.34
C THR A 58 0.71 1.08 2.51
N LEU A 59 1.32 0.23 3.33
CA LEU A 59 0.71 -1.04 3.70
C LEU A 59 -0.60 -0.81 4.47
N GLU A 60 -0.56 -0.01 5.54
CA GLU A 60 -1.74 0.26 6.39
C GLU A 60 -2.93 0.77 5.60
N ILE A 61 -2.75 1.78 4.76
CA ILE A 61 -3.87 2.35 3.99
C ILE A 61 -4.40 1.38 2.94
N CYS A 62 -3.57 0.50 2.40
CA CYS A 62 -4.04 -0.56 1.52
C CYS A 62 -4.96 -1.51 2.30
N LEU A 63 -4.57 -1.93 3.50
CA LEU A 63 -5.41 -2.78 4.36
C LEU A 63 -6.72 -2.09 4.75
N ASP A 64 -6.67 -0.82 5.15
CA ASP A 64 -7.88 -0.05 5.45
C ASP A 64 -8.83 -0.02 4.23
N CYS A 65 -8.30 0.16 3.02
CA CYS A 65 -9.11 0.12 1.80
C CYS A 65 -9.70 -1.26 1.51
N LEU A 66 -8.99 -2.34 1.86
CA LEU A 66 -9.50 -3.71 1.72
C LEU A 66 -10.61 -4.03 2.71
N ASP A 67 -10.52 -3.49 3.93
CA ASP A 67 -11.49 -3.77 5.00
C ASP A 67 -12.74 -2.89 4.94
N PHE A 68 -12.60 -1.61 4.55
CA PHE A 68 -13.64 -0.61 4.78
C PHE A 68 -14.19 0.08 3.54
N CYS A 69 -13.56 -0.06 2.38
CA CYS A 69 -14.19 0.46 1.17
C CYS A 69 -15.38 -0.43 0.81
N ILE A 70 -16.59 0.15 0.65
CA ILE A 70 -17.75 -0.59 0.13
C ILE A 70 -17.52 -0.87 -1.35
N CYS A 71 -16.65 -1.82 -1.61
CA CYS A 71 -16.37 -2.31 -2.93
C CYS A 71 -16.00 -3.79 -2.81
N ASN A 72 -16.98 -4.63 -2.45
CA ASN A 72 -16.98 -6.06 -2.77
C ASN A 72 -17.07 -6.29 -4.31
N GLU A 73 -16.54 -5.39 -5.13
CA GLU A 73 -16.33 -5.58 -6.55
C GLU A 73 -14.85 -5.86 -6.75
N GLU A 74 -14.53 -7.03 -7.32
CA GLU A 74 -13.16 -7.51 -7.58
C GLU A 74 -12.26 -6.42 -8.20
N LYS A 75 -12.82 -5.51 -9.00
CA LYS A 75 -12.10 -4.41 -9.67
C LYS A 75 -11.43 -3.43 -8.71
N ASN A 76 -12.07 -3.10 -7.59
CA ASN A 76 -11.54 -2.08 -6.67
C ASN A 76 -10.51 -2.70 -5.72
N THR A 77 -10.74 -3.94 -5.28
CA THR A 77 -9.73 -4.72 -4.56
C THR A 77 -8.47 -4.92 -5.41
N ALA A 78 -8.65 -5.31 -6.68
CA ALA A 78 -7.56 -5.43 -7.63
C ALA A 78 -6.78 -4.12 -7.79
N TYR A 79 -7.48 -2.98 -7.83
CA TYR A 79 -6.86 -1.67 -7.93
C TYR A 79 -5.91 -1.38 -6.76
N TYR A 80 -6.37 -1.52 -5.51
CA TYR A 80 -5.54 -1.19 -4.34
C TYR A 80 -4.34 -2.14 -4.21
N LEU A 81 -4.57 -3.43 -4.41
CA LEU A 81 -3.53 -4.46 -4.37
C LEU A 81 -2.46 -4.21 -5.44
N ASN A 82 -2.85 -4.07 -6.70
CA ASN A 82 -1.90 -3.88 -7.81
C ASN A 82 -1.16 -2.54 -7.67
N THR A 83 -1.85 -1.47 -7.31
CA THR A 83 -1.21 -0.15 -7.13
C THR A 83 -0.20 -0.16 -5.99
N THR A 84 -0.49 -0.87 -4.90
CA THR A 84 0.47 -1.07 -3.80
C THR A 84 1.68 -1.89 -4.25
N GLY A 85 1.45 -2.96 -5.00
CA GLY A 85 2.52 -3.74 -5.63
C GLY A 85 3.41 -2.89 -6.55
N ASP A 86 2.82 -2.02 -7.36
CA ASP A 86 3.56 -1.11 -8.25
C ASP A 86 4.40 -0.09 -7.46
N MET A 87 3.86 0.45 -6.37
CA MET A 87 4.57 1.36 -5.47
C MET A 87 5.81 0.71 -4.84
N PHE A 88 5.71 -0.53 -4.37
CA PHE A 88 6.87 -1.25 -3.84
C PHE A 88 7.84 -1.70 -4.94
N SER A 89 7.34 -2.11 -6.10
CA SER A 89 8.17 -2.43 -7.28
C SER A 89 9.04 -1.24 -7.67
N PHE A 90 8.47 -0.03 -7.69
CA PHE A 90 9.20 1.21 -7.95
C PHE A 90 10.37 1.43 -6.97
N ILE A 91 10.17 1.16 -5.67
CA ILE A 91 11.22 1.28 -4.66
C ILE A 91 12.31 0.21 -4.87
N LEU A 92 11.91 -1.03 -5.13
CA LEU A 92 12.83 -2.15 -5.29
C LEU A 92 13.70 -2.01 -6.55
N GLU A 93 13.13 -1.54 -7.65
CA GLU A 93 13.83 -1.35 -8.93
C GLU A 93 14.55 0.00 -9.02
N GLY A 94 14.16 0.98 -8.20
CA GLY A 94 14.75 2.33 -8.19
C GLY A 94 16.13 2.44 -7.52
N PHE A 95 16.67 3.67 -7.48
CA PHE A 95 17.97 3.97 -6.85
C PHE A 95 17.82 4.37 -5.37
N PHE A 96 17.26 3.47 -4.56
CA PHE A 96 17.08 3.67 -3.12
C PHE A 96 18.13 2.91 -2.29
N SER A 97 18.29 3.31 -1.02
CA SER A 97 19.22 2.66 -0.10
C SER A 97 18.84 1.20 0.13
N LYS A 98 19.85 0.36 0.46
CA LYS A 98 19.65 -1.07 0.73
C LYS A 98 18.57 -1.32 1.79
N ARG A 99 18.58 -0.53 2.86
CA ARG A 99 17.64 -0.61 3.97
C ARG A 99 16.21 -0.33 3.51
N VAL A 100 16.00 0.77 2.80
CA VAL A 100 14.68 1.14 2.24
C VAL A 100 14.14 0.05 1.31
N LYS A 101 15.00 -0.54 0.48
CA LYS A 101 14.61 -1.68 -0.37
C LYS A 101 14.24 -2.92 0.44
N GLN A 102 14.95 -3.23 1.52
CA GLN A 102 14.60 -4.33 2.42
C GLN A 102 13.25 -4.10 3.09
N ASP A 103 13.00 -2.89 3.61
CA ASP A 103 11.72 -2.53 4.24
C ASP A 103 10.56 -2.65 3.23
N ALA A 104 10.75 -2.16 1.99
CA ALA A 104 9.76 -2.32 0.92
C ALA A 104 9.54 -3.79 0.53
N LEU A 105 10.58 -4.62 0.55
CA LEU A 105 10.47 -6.04 0.25
C LEU A 105 9.66 -6.78 1.31
N ILE A 106 9.85 -6.44 2.59
CA ILE A 106 9.06 -6.97 3.71
C ILE A 106 7.60 -6.57 3.54
N ALA A 107 7.31 -5.28 3.35
CA ALA A 107 5.94 -4.81 3.15
C ALA A 107 5.25 -5.43 1.91
N TYR A 108 6.00 -5.62 0.82
CA TYR A 108 5.49 -6.31 -0.36
C TYR A 108 5.20 -7.79 -0.06
N SER A 109 6.04 -8.47 0.71
CA SER A 109 5.77 -9.84 1.12
C SER A 109 4.47 -9.96 1.90
N GLU A 110 4.20 -9.01 2.80
CA GLU A 110 2.99 -8.97 3.62
C GLU A 110 1.74 -8.78 2.76
N ILE A 111 1.71 -7.77 1.87
CA ILE A 111 0.54 -7.55 1.01
C ILE A 111 0.31 -8.72 0.05
N SER A 112 1.39 -9.37 -0.42
CA SER A 112 1.29 -10.56 -1.28
C SER A 112 0.66 -11.74 -0.55
N LEU A 113 1.03 -11.97 0.71
CA LEU A 113 0.45 -13.02 1.55
C LEU A 113 -1.03 -12.73 1.87
N ILE A 114 -1.35 -11.48 2.22
CA ILE A 114 -2.73 -11.07 2.51
C ILE A 114 -3.60 -11.28 1.27
N SER A 115 -3.13 -10.87 0.08
CA SER A 115 -3.87 -11.05 -1.17
C SER A 115 -4.23 -12.52 -1.45
N GLN A 116 -3.38 -13.46 -1.04
CA GLN A 116 -3.59 -14.90 -1.24
C GLN A 116 -4.69 -15.45 -0.34
N SER A 117 -4.87 -14.86 0.83
CA SER A 117 -5.89 -15.28 1.80
C SER A 117 -7.30 -14.77 1.48
N MET A 118 -7.43 -13.84 0.52
CA MET A 118 -8.71 -13.22 0.17
C MET A 118 -9.37 -13.94 -1.00
N GLU A 119 -10.52 -14.58 -0.74
CA GLU A 119 -11.25 -15.41 -1.72
C GLU A 119 -11.64 -14.64 -3.00
N TYR A 120 -11.88 -13.33 -2.92
CA TYR A 120 -12.30 -12.48 -4.03
C TYR A 120 -11.13 -11.90 -4.86
N CYS A 121 -9.88 -12.32 -4.58
CA CYS A 121 -8.68 -11.68 -5.13
C CYS A 121 -7.87 -12.58 -6.08
N ILE A 122 -8.40 -13.72 -6.52
CA ILE A 122 -7.63 -14.80 -7.18
C ILE A 122 -6.72 -14.28 -8.30
N GLY A 123 -7.24 -13.47 -9.24
CA GLY A 123 -6.45 -12.94 -10.36
C GLY A 123 -5.40 -11.88 -9.96
N SER A 124 -5.71 -11.00 -9.00
CA SER A 124 -4.76 -9.99 -8.51
C SER A 124 -3.69 -10.58 -7.60
N SER A 125 -4.05 -11.61 -6.84
CA SER A 125 -3.10 -12.34 -6.00
C SER A 125 -2.06 -13.05 -6.84
N GLU A 126 -2.46 -13.75 -7.91
CA GLU A 126 -1.52 -14.39 -8.83
C GLU A 126 -0.55 -13.38 -9.48
N TYR A 127 -1.08 -12.22 -9.90
CA TYR A 127 -0.26 -11.13 -10.44
C TYR A 127 0.76 -10.62 -9.42
N LEU A 128 0.30 -10.24 -8.22
CA LEU A 128 1.16 -9.75 -7.15
C LEU A 128 2.24 -10.76 -6.77
N GLN A 129 1.88 -12.04 -6.62
CA GLN A 129 2.83 -13.09 -6.28
C GLN A 129 3.88 -13.30 -7.37
N SER A 130 3.46 -13.29 -8.63
CA SER A 130 4.37 -13.41 -9.77
C SER A 130 5.36 -12.24 -9.80
N GLN A 131 4.88 -11.01 -9.62
CA GLN A 131 5.73 -9.82 -9.55
C GLN A 131 6.69 -9.87 -8.35
N PHE A 132 6.17 -10.16 -7.16
CA PHE A 132 6.96 -10.28 -5.94
C PHE A 132 8.06 -11.33 -6.09
N LYS A 133 7.73 -12.52 -6.61
CA LYS A 133 8.71 -13.60 -6.83
C LYS A 133 9.82 -13.17 -7.79
N ASN A 134 9.46 -12.51 -8.90
CA ASN A 134 10.46 -11.98 -9.84
C ASN A 134 11.36 -10.93 -9.19
N LEU A 135 10.81 -10.05 -8.37
CA LEU A 135 11.57 -9.04 -7.63
C LEU A 135 12.49 -9.65 -6.58
N CYS A 136 12.04 -10.69 -5.87
CA CYS A 136 12.87 -11.47 -4.95
C CYS A 136 14.09 -12.09 -5.65
N TYR A 137 13.91 -12.69 -6.83
CA TYR A 137 15.03 -13.22 -7.62
C TYR A 137 16.01 -12.12 -8.03
N LYS A 138 15.52 -10.98 -8.53
CA LYS A 138 16.38 -9.84 -8.90
C LYS A 138 17.12 -9.25 -7.71
N ASN A 139 16.56 -9.37 -6.51
CA ASN A 139 17.08 -8.79 -5.27
C ASN A 139 17.57 -9.84 -4.27
N GLU A 140 17.99 -11.03 -4.73
CA GLU A 140 18.44 -12.14 -3.86
C GLU A 140 19.56 -11.72 -2.88
N GLY A 141 20.44 -10.80 -3.31
CA GLY A 141 21.46 -10.21 -2.44
C GLY A 141 20.92 -9.38 -1.27
N LEU A 142 19.68 -8.87 -1.33
CA LEU A 142 19.01 -8.21 -0.20
C LEU A 142 18.46 -9.22 0.81
N LEU A 143 17.93 -10.35 0.33
CA LEU A 143 17.36 -11.43 1.14
C LEU A 143 18.43 -12.12 1.99
N ASN A 144 19.62 -12.34 1.44
CA ASN A 144 20.74 -12.94 2.17
C ASN A 144 21.28 -12.07 3.34
N ASN A 145 20.80 -10.84 3.48
CA ASN A 145 21.15 -9.91 4.56
C ASN A 145 19.96 -9.57 5.47
N MET A 146 18.88 -10.35 5.40
CA MET A 146 17.72 -10.24 6.31
C MET A 146 17.82 -11.17 7.54
N CYS A 147 18.98 -11.81 7.74
CA CYS A 147 19.32 -12.58 8.94
C CYS A 147 20.05 -11.72 9.97
#